data_AF-A0A9D5LJB4-F1
#
_entry.id   AF-A0A9D5LJB4-F1
#
_cell.length_a   1.000
_cell.length_b   1.000
_cell.length_c   1.000
_cell.angle_alpha   90.00
_cell.angle_beta   90.00
_cell.angle_gamma   90.00
#
_symmetry.space_group_name_H-M   'P 1'
#
loop_
_entity.id
_entity.type
_entity.pdbx_description
1 polymer ?
#
loop_
_entity_poly.entity_id
_entity_poly.type
_entity_poly.pdbx_seq_one_letter_code
_entity_poly.pdbx_strand_id
1 'polypeptide(L)'
;MELTRELLEEGHYVMLVTNGLPTKRIKELTEDIPVELRKHLILKISFHFMELKSKGLLDKYFDNIHLIERSGISFTVELTPSDDQIPYIDEIKEVCLKNLGALCHITVAREESKPGVPILSALSREDYIKAWGQFDSQLFDFKMRIFGQPRKEFCYNGLWGGCINLETESISQCYGLSPTRIFDNPSSTIDFCPAGKCDKAHCYNGHSWLALGMIPELVTPTYLDMRDRVTADGRHWVGEEMRQFLSQKLADNNEQLTERDKRQIRIKNSFNNAFYSLKKSIYRLIHRWQ
;
A
#
# COMPACT_ATOMS: atom_id res chain seq x y z
N MET A 1 16.81 7.30 6.59
CA MET A 1 17.15 6.00 7.20
C MET A 1 17.00 6.06 8.71
N GLU A 2 17.41 7.15 9.35
CA GLU A 2 17.19 7.41 10.79
C GLU A 2 15.76 7.11 11.26
N LEU A 3 14.72 7.74 10.69
CA LEU A 3 13.33 7.45 11.07
C LEU A 3 12.96 5.95 11.00
N THR A 4 13.43 5.24 9.98
CA THR A 4 13.18 3.79 9.86
C THR A 4 13.83 3.05 11.02
N ARG A 5 15.07 3.40 11.36
CA ARG A 5 15.80 2.78 12.46
C ARG A 5 15.11 3.04 13.80
N GLU A 6 14.75 4.28 14.09
CA GLU A 6 14.04 4.65 15.33
C GLU A 6 12.72 3.88 15.47
N LEU A 7 11.93 3.79 14.39
CA LEU A 7 10.68 3.01 14.41
C LEU A 7 10.92 1.52 14.69
N LEU A 8 11.98 0.94 14.14
CA LEU A 8 12.34 -0.46 14.39
C LEU A 8 12.84 -0.67 15.83
N GLU A 9 13.61 0.27 16.37
CA GLU A 9 14.12 0.23 17.75
C GLU A 9 12.98 0.33 18.79
N GLU A 10 11.90 1.04 18.47
CA GLU A 10 10.64 1.05 19.23
C GLU A 10 9.78 -0.24 19.04
N GLY A 11 10.26 -1.19 18.24
CA GLY A 11 9.58 -2.48 18.01
C GLY A 11 8.51 -2.46 16.92
N HIS A 12 8.38 -1.39 16.12
CA HIS A 12 7.43 -1.36 15.02
C HIS A 12 7.86 -2.24 13.84
N TYR A 13 6.87 -2.70 13.08
CA TYR A 13 7.07 -3.33 11.78
C TYR A 13 6.98 -2.26 10.69
N VAL A 14 8.00 -2.21 9.84
CA VAL A 14 8.16 -1.13 8.85
C VAL A 14 8.15 -1.70 7.44
N MET A 15 7.28 -1.15 6.59
CA MET A 15 7.30 -1.38 5.15
C MET A 15 7.83 -0.15 4.42
N LEU A 16 8.94 -0.29 3.70
CA LEU A 16 9.49 0.76 2.85
C LEU A 16 9.13 0.52 1.40
N VAL A 17 8.62 1.56 0.72
CA VAL A 17 8.35 1.52 -0.72
C VAL A 17 9.51 2.18 -1.46
N THR A 18 10.09 1.47 -2.43
CA THR A 18 11.26 1.94 -3.19
C THR A 18 11.22 1.45 -4.65
N ASN A 19 12.00 2.08 -5.53
CA ASN A 19 12.25 1.57 -6.89
C ASN A 19 13.45 0.61 -6.95
N GLY A 20 14.10 0.32 -5.82
CA GLY A 20 15.17 -0.68 -5.73
C GLY A 20 16.51 -0.26 -6.35
N LEU A 21 16.68 0.99 -6.82
CA LEU A 21 17.90 1.44 -7.51
C LEU A 21 18.98 2.09 -6.61
N PRO A 22 18.64 2.83 -5.53
CA PRO A 22 19.63 3.50 -4.69
C PRO A 22 20.46 2.51 -3.84
N THR A 23 21.45 1.84 -4.44
CA THR A 23 22.30 0.83 -3.77
C THR A 23 22.90 1.33 -2.46
N LYS A 24 23.35 2.59 -2.39
CA LYS A 24 23.88 3.17 -1.14
C LYS A 24 22.85 3.14 0.00
N ARG A 25 21.59 3.49 -0.29
CA ARG A 25 20.52 3.48 0.73
C ARG A 25 20.09 2.07 1.11
N ILE A 26 20.16 1.14 0.16
CA ILE A 26 19.93 -0.28 0.45
C ILE A 26 21.02 -0.82 1.37
N LYS A 27 22.28 -0.49 1.11
CA LYS A 27 23.40 -0.85 2.00
C LYS A 27 23.21 -0.31 3.41
N GLU A 28 22.80 0.95 3.57
CA GLU A 28 22.47 1.51 4.89
C GLU A 28 21.42 0.64 5.63
N LEU A 29 20.41 0.10 4.93
CA LEU A 29 19.43 -0.82 5.54
C LEU A 29 20.01 -2.22 5.84
N THR A 30 20.81 -2.76 4.92
CA THR A 30 21.31 -4.15 4.99
C THR A 30 22.61 -4.31 5.77
N GLU A 31 23.31 -3.23 6.09
CA GLU A 31 24.60 -3.23 6.77
C GLU A 31 24.48 -2.57 8.15
N ASP A 32 23.80 -1.40 8.27
CA ASP A 32 23.81 -0.60 9.51
C ASP A 32 22.71 -1.00 10.51
N ILE A 33 21.58 -1.56 10.04
CA ILE A 33 20.50 -2.01 10.94
C ILE A 33 20.86 -3.38 11.52
N PRO A 34 20.75 -3.65 12.83
CA PRO A 34 20.99 -4.98 13.40
C PRO A 34 20.07 -6.06 12.82
N VAL A 35 20.58 -7.30 12.70
CA VAL A 35 19.83 -8.44 12.11
C VAL A 35 18.47 -8.67 12.78
N GLU A 36 18.39 -8.55 14.11
CA GLU A 36 17.12 -8.74 14.82
C GLU A 36 16.06 -7.71 14.42
N LEU A 37 16.45 -6.45 14.18
CA LEU A 37 15.53 -5.41 13.73
C LEU A 37 15.14 -5.57 12.25
N ARG A 38 16.02 -6.15 11.42
CA ARG A 38 15.74 -6.42 10.00
C ARG A 38 14.56 -7.38 9.78
N LYS A 39 14.28 -8.26 10.74
CA LYS A 39 13.13 -9.18 10.72
C LYS A 39 11.79 -8.43 10.72
N HIS A 40 11.75 -7.22 11.27
CA HIS A 40 10.59 -6.33 11.28
C HIS A 40 10.56 -5.37 10.07
N LEU A 41 11.49 -5.50 9.13
CA LEU A 41 11.58 -4.66 7.94
C LEU A 41 11.16 -5.44 6.69
N ILE A 42 10.33 -4.82 5.86
CA ILE A 42 9.97 -5.32 4.52
C ILE A 42 10.12 -4.22 3.47
N LEU A 43 10.73 -4.54 2.33
CA LEU A 43 10.79 -3.63 1.19
C LEU A 43 9.76 -4.02 0.12
N LYS A 44 8.83 -3.10 -0.19
CA LYS A 44 8.03 -3.16 -1.40
C LYS A 44 8.79 -2.47 -2.52
N ILE A 45 9.11 -3.23 -3.56
CA ILE A 45 10.01 -2.80 -4.63
C ILE A 45 9.20 -2.67 -5.91
N SER A 46 9.19 -1.47 -6.50
CA SER A 46 8.46 -1.17 -7.73
C SER A 46 9.23 -1.62 -8.95
N PHE A 47 8.69 -2.61 -9.67
CA PHE A 47 9.31 -3.17 -10.85
C PHE A 47 8.89 -2.42 -12.12
N HIS A 48 9.60 -1.34 -12.42
CA HIS A 48 9.40 -0.54 -13.63
C HIS A 48 10.11 -1.18 -14.84
N PHE A 49 9.69 -2.38 -15.25
CA PHE A 49 10.39 -3.22 -16.24
C PHE A 49 10.83 -2.45 -17.50
N MET A 50 9.92 -1.72 -18.16
CA MET A 50 10.24 -1.02 -19.41
C MET A 50 11.36 0.01 -19.25
N GLU A 51 11.32 0.78 -18.17
CA GLU A 51 12.31 1.82 -17.85
C GLU A 51 13.66 1.19 -17.45
N LEU A 52 13.62 0.10 -16.67
CA LEU A 52 14.82 -0.62 -16.26
C LEU A 52 15.49 -1.29 -17.47
N LYS A 53 14.71 -1.89 -18.37
CA LYS A 53 15.20 -2.51 -19.60
C LYS A 53 15.81 -1.47 -20.54
N SER A 54 15.10 -0.37 -20.83
CA SER A 54 15.59 0.66 -21.75
C SER A 54 16.88 1.31 -21.29
N LYS A 55 17.10 1.40 -19.96
CA LYS A 55 18.30 1.97 -19.35
C LYS A 55 19.40 0.95 -19.03
N GLY A 56 19.19 -0.34 -19.29
CA GLY A 56 20.16 -1.39 -18.93
C GLY A 56 20.39 -1.51 -17.42
N LEU A 57 19.36 -1.25 -16.60
CA LEU A 57 19.43 -1.25 -15.14
C LEU A 57 18.82 -2.49 -14.47
N LEU A 58 18.40 -3.49 -15.25
CA LEU A 58 17.80 -4.72 -14.72
C LEU A 58 18.76 -5.46 -13.78
N ASP A 59 20.02 -5.66 -14.18
CA ASP A 59 21.00 -6.37 -13.34
C ASP A 59 21.19 -5.67 -12.00
N LYS A 60 21.43 -4.35 -12.02
CA LYS A 60 21.55 -3.55 -10.80
C LYS A 60 20.31 -3.64 -9.91
N TYR A 61 19.12 -3.64 -10.51
CA TYR A 61 17.86 -3.77 -9.79
C TYR A 61 17.77 -5.12 -9.06
N PHE A 62 18.08 -6.24 -9.73
CA PHE A 62 18.03 -7.57 -9.11
C PHE A 62 19.19 -7.81 -8.14
N ASP A 63 20.40 -7.32 -8.41
CA ASP A 63 21.53 -7.38 -7.48
C ASP A 63 21.20 -6.73 -6.13
N ASN A 64 20.50 -5.59 -6.19
CA ASN A 64 20.01 -4.88 -5.01
C ASN A 64 18.94 -5.69 -4.26
N ILE A 65 18.04 -6.38 -4.96
CA ILE A 65 17.05 -7.28 -4.32
C ILE A 65 17.75 -8.45 -3.64
N HIS A 66 18.71 -9.08 -4.32
CA HIS A 66 19.49 -10.16 -3.72
C HIS A 66 20.31 -9.71 -2.51
N LEU A 67 20.77 -8.46 -2.48
CA LEU A 67 21.40 -7.89 -1.30
C LEU A 67 20.42 -7.78 -0.12
N ILE A 68 19.18 -7.34 -0.39
CA ILE A 68 18.10 -7.27 0.62
C ILE A 68 17.79 -8.68 1.15
N GLU A 69 17.55 -9.64 0.24
CA GLU A 69 17.24 -11.02 0.58
C GLU A 69 18.35 -11.67 1.45
N ARG A 70 19.61 -11.60 1.03
CA ARG A 70 20.75 -12.17 1.77
C ARG A 70 20.95 -11.54 3.15
N SER A 71 20.44 -10.34 3.37
CA SER A 71 20.55 -9.64 4.66
C SER A 71 19.48 -10.04 5.69
N GLY A 72 18.54 -10.91 5.30
CA GLY A 72 17.42 -11.35 6.14
C GLY A 72 16.23 -10.38 6.15
N ILE A 73 16.24 -9.35 5.29
CA ILE A 73 15.13 -8.40 5.17
C ILE A 73 14.08 -8.99 4.23
N SER A 74 12.81 -8.93 4.64
CA SER A 74 11.70 -9.36 3.80
C SER A 74 11.58 -8.46 2.58
N PHE A 75 11.12 -8.98 1.45
CA PHE A 75 10.85 -8.15 0.29
C PHE A 75 9.58 -8.58 -0.44
N THR A 76 9.09 -7.69 -1.30
CA THR A 76 8.01 -7.99 -2.22
C THR A 76 8.19 -7.15 -3.48
N VAL A 77 8.06 -7.78 -4.64
CA VAL A 77 8.23 -7.12 -5.94
C VAL A 77 6.86 -6.94 -6.58
N GLU A 78 6.50 -5.70 -6.90
CA GLU A 78 5.23 -5.39 -7.56
C GLU A 78 5.45 -4.60 -8.85
N LEU A 79 4.75 -5.03 -9.92
CA LEU A 79 4.68 -4.35 -11.20
C LEU A 79 3.32 -3.66 -11.36
N THR A 80 3.36 -2.40 -11.80
CA THR A 80 2.15 -1.67 -12.23
C THR A 80 1.92 -1.95 -13.71
N PRO A 81 0.82 -2.63 -14.08
CA PRO A 81 0.55 -3.03 -15.45
C PRO A 81 0.25 -1.82 -16.34
N SER A 82 0.74 -1.87 -17.58
CA SER A 82 0.38 -0.95 -18.67
C SER A 82 0.22 -1.70 -19.99
N ASP A 83 -0.64 -1.22 -20.88
CA ASP A 83 -0.90 -1.92 -22.15
C ASP A 83 0.37 -2.10 -23.00
N ASP A 84 1.30 -1.15 -22.96
CA ASP A 84 2.60 -1.22 -23.65
C ASP A 84 3.52 -2.36 -23.16
N GLN A 85 3.25 -2.91 -21.98
CA GLN A 85 4.02 -4.04 -21.42
C GLN A 85 3.48 -5.40 -21.86
N ILE A 86 2.26 -5.46 -22.41
CA ILE A 86 1.62 -6.73 -22.81
C ILE A 86 2.50 -7.57 -23.74
N PRO A 87 3.16 -7.00 -24.77
CA PRO A 87 4.05 -7.76 -25.65
C PRO A 87 5.27 -8.36 -24.94
N TYR A 88 5.58 -7.91 -23.72
CA TYR A 88 6.74 -8.32 -22.94
C TYR A 88 6.37 -9.20 -21.73
N ILE A 89 5.11 -9.64 -21.59
CA ILE A 89 4.67 -10.44 -20.42
C ILE A 89 5.54 -11.68 -20.22
N ASP A 90 5.85 -12.42 -21.29
CA ASP A 90 6.66 -13.64 -21.19
C ASP A 90 8.10 -13.34 -20.75
N GLU A 91 8.69 -12.26 -21.26
CA GLU A 91 10.02 -11.81 -20.84
C GLU A 91 10.03 -11.33 -19.39
N ILE A 92 9.01 -10.58 -18.97
CA ILE A 92 8.85 -10.16 -17.57
C ILE A 92 8.80 -11.39 -16.66
N LYS A 93 8.02 -12.41 -17.04
CA LYS A 93 7.92 -13.67 -16.30
C LYS A 93 9.27 -14.39 -16.24
N GLU A 94 9.96 -14.52 -17.37
CA GLU A 94 11.28 -15.15 -17.44
C GLU A 94 12.28 -14.47 -16.51
N VAL A 95 12.37 -13.14 -16.58
CA VAL A 95 13.28 -12.33 -15.77
C VAL A 95 12.91 -12.43 -14.27
N CYS A 96 11.63 -12.42 -13.92
CA CYS A 96 11.18 -12.64 -12.54
C CYS A 96 11.56 -14.05 -12.04
N LEU A 97 11.26 -15.11 -12.79
CA LEU A 97 11.57 -16.48 -12.37
C LEU A 97 13.07 -16.68 -12.22
N LYS A 98 13.86 -16.17 -13.17
CA LYS A 98 15.33 -16.27 -13.15
C LYS A 98 15.94 -15.61 -11.92
N ASN A 99 15.48 -14.41 -11.57
CA ASN A 99 16.12 -13.60 -10.52
C ASN A 99 15.42 -13.67 -9.16
N LEU A 100 14.14 -14.01 -9.09
CA LEU A 100 13.37 -13.98 -7.85
C LEU A 100 12.84 -15.36 -7.43
N GLY A 101 12.98 -16.37 -8.30
CA GLY A 101 12.44 -17.72 -8.09
C GLY A 101 10.91 -17.80 -8.12
N ALA A 102 10.22 -16.67 -8.33
CA ALA A 102 8.77 -16.54 -8.41
C ALA A 102 8.37 -15.32 -9.25
N LEU A 103 7.11 -15.27 -9.67
CA LEU A 103 6.56 -14.12 -10.41
C LEU A 103 6.34 -12.92 -9.49
N CYS A 104 6.55 -11.71 -10.01
CA CYS A 104 6.17 -10.50 -9.29
C CYS A 104 4.64 -10.43 -9.07
N HIS A 105 4.23 -9.61 -8.10
CA HIS A 105 2.83 -9.28 -7.91
C HIS A 105 2.41 -8.20 -8.91
N ILE A 106 1.17 -8.30 -9.38
CA ILE A 106 0.57 -7.31 -10.28
C ILE A 106 -0.40 -6.45 -9.47
N THR A 107 -0.22 -5.13 -9.56
CA THR A 107 -1.17 -4.17 -8.98
C THR A 107 -2.17 -3.72 -10.06
N VAL A 108 -2.86 -2.60 -9.83
CA VAL A 108 -3.85 -2.07 -10.80
C VAL A 108 -3.65 -0.58 -10.93
N ALA A 109 -3.39 -0.13 -12.16
CA ALA A 109 -3.30 1.27 -12.54
C ALA A 109 -4.69 1.89 -12.71
N ARG A 110 -4.79 3.19 -12.45
CA ARG A 110 -6.06 3.92 -12.40
C ARG A 110 -6.00 5.16 -13.25
N GLU A 111 -7.07 5.43 -13.98
CA GLU A 111 -7.25 6.69 -14.68
C GLU A 111 -7.90 7.69 -13.72
N GLU A 112 -7.06 8.41 -12.98
CA GLU A 112 -7.52 9.31 -11.93
C GLU A 112 -8.14 10.61 -12.47
N SER A 113 -7.97 10.92 -13.76
CA SER A 113 -8.61 12.08 -14.39
C SER A 113 -10.10 11.87 -14.68
N LYS A 114 -10.59 10.62 -14.71
CA LYS A 114 -11.98 10.30 -15.05
C LYS A 114 -12.85 10.06 -13.81
N PRO A 115 -14.13 10.49 -13.82
CA PRO A 115 -15.09 10.11 -12.79
C PRO A 115 -15.17 8.59 -12.63
N GLY A 116 -15.33 8.12 -11.39
CA GLY A 116 -15.37 6.69 -11.09
C GLY A 116 -14.01 6.00 -11.05
N VAL A 117 -12.93 6.68 -11.48
CA VAL A 117 -11.54 6.21 -11.41
C VAL A 117 -11.38 4.81 -12.03
N PRO A 118 -11.70 4.66 -13.33
CA PRO A 118 -11.65 3.36 -14.00
C PRO A 118 -10.21 2.83 -14.09
N ILE A 119 -10.07 1.57 -14.50
CA ILE A 119 -8.77 0.96 -14.78
C ILE A 119 -8.09 1.75 -15.91
N LEU A 120 -6.81 2.06 -15.76
CA LEU A 120 -6.01 2.70 -16.81
C LEU A 120 -5.56 1.65 -17.82
N SER A 121 -6.45 1.34 -18.77
CA SER A 121 -6.19 0.42 -19.88
C SER A 121 -7.21 0.67 -21.00
N ALA A 122 -6.81 0.40 -22.24
CA ALA A 122 -7.69 0.33 -23.39
C ALA A 122 -8.40 -1.03 -23.50
N LEU A 123 -7.96 -2.04 -22.75
CA LEU A 123 -8.58 -3.36 -22.73
C LEU A 123 -9.95 -3.35 -22.06
N SER A 124 -10.79 -4.31 -22.45
CA SER A 124 -11.95 -4.68 -21.64
C SER A 124 -11.48 -5.21 -20.28
N ARG A 125 -12.36 -5.17 -19.27
CA ARG A 125 -12.03 -5.72 -17.95
C ARG A 125 -11.69 -7.22 -18.02
N GLU A 126 -12.38 -7.97 -18.86
CA GLU A 126 -12.15 -9.41 -19.05
C GLU A 126 -10.79 -9.67 -19.69
N ASP A 127 -10.45 -8.94 -20.76
CA ASP A 127 -9.15 -9.05 -21.42
C ASP A 127 -8.01 -8.60 -20.52
N TYR A 128 -8.24 -7.55 -19.70
CA TYR A 128 -7.28 -7.09 -18.71
C TYR A 128 -6.99 -8.15 -17.65
N ILE A 129 -8.03 -8.82 -17.12
CA ILE A 129 -7.88 -9.94 -16.18
C ILE A 129 -7.16 -11.10 -16.86
N LYS A 130 -7.52 -11.43 -18.10
CA LYS A 130 -6.88 -12.50 -18.86
C LYS A 130 -5.39 -12.23 -19.11
N ALA A 131 -5.02 -10.99 -19.46
CA ALA A 131 -3.64 -10.60 -19.71
C ALA A 131 -2.80 -10.67 -18.43
N TRP A 132 -3.27 -10.05 -17.34
CA TRP A 132 -2.48 -9.84 -16.13
C TRP A 132 -2.67 -10.90 -15.04
N GLY A 133 -3.77 -11.65 -15.08
CA GLY A 133 -4.03 -12.76 -14.15
C GLY A 133 -3.08 -13.94 -14.32
N GLN A 134 -2.32 -13.99 -15.41
CA GLN A 134 -1.31 -15.02 -15.67
C GLN A 134 -0.12 -15.00 -14.70
N PHE A 135 -0.02 -13.96 -13.85
CA PHE A 135 1.01 -13.84 -12.82
C PHE A 135 0.62 -14.53 -11.51
N ASP A 136 -0.59 -15.08 -11.40
CA ASP A 136 -1.08 -15.74 -10.17
C ASP A 136 -0.93 -14.83 -8.93
N SER A 137 -1.33 -13.57 -9.08
CA SER A 137 -1.08 -12.51 -8.11
C SER A 137 -2.31 -12.29 -7.24
N GLN A 138 -2.26 -12.72 -5.97
CA GLN A 138 -3.34 -12.48 -5.02
C GLN A 138 -3.62 -10.98 -4.81
N LEU A 139 -2.58 -10.13 -4.92
CA LEU A 139 -2.73 -8.68 -4.94
C LEU A 139 -3.64 -8.25 -6.11
N PHE A 140 -3.42 -8.82 -7.29
CA PHE A 140 -4.18 -8.49 -8.49
C PHE A 140 -5.62 -8.95 -8.33
N ASP A 141 -5.82 -10.21 -7.95
CA ASP A 141 -7.14 -10.81 -7.80
C ASP A 141 -7.98 -10.07 -6.77
N PHE A 142 -7.39 -9.75 -5.62
CA PHE A 142 -8.09 -8.98 -4.60
C PHE A 142 -8.40 -7.55 -5.05
N LYS A 143 -7.43 -6.85 -5.67
CA LYS A 143 -7.68 -5.51 -6.22
C LYS A 143 -8.77 -5.53 -7.26
N MET A 144 -8.75 -6.48 -8.19
CA MET A 144 -9.78 -6.64 -9.21
C MET A 144 -11.14 -6.89 -8.57
N ARG A 145 -11.23 -7.76 -7.55
CA ARG A 145 -12.49 -8.02 -6.82
C ARG A 145 -13.11 -6.75 -6.23
N ILE A 146 -12.31 -5.87 -5.64
CA ILE A 146 -12.82 -4.66 -4.96
C ILE A 146 -12.88 -3.42 -5.85
N PHE A 147 -12.29 -3.47 -7.05
CA PHE A 147 -12.18 -2.32 -7.94
C PHE A 147 -13.58 -1.85 -8.40
N GLY A 148 -13.83 -0.54 -8.32
CA GLY A 148 -15.12 0.05 -8.68
C GLY A 148 -16.27 -0.31 -7.73
N GLN A 149 -15.99 -0.90 -6.56
CA GLN A 149 -17.01 -1.22 -5.57
C GLN A 149 -16.95 -0.27 -4.35
N PRO A 150 -17.89 0.69 -4.24
CA PRO A 150 -17.96 1.59 -3.09
C PRO A 150 -18.15 0.84 -1.79
N ARG A 151 -17.53 1.32 -0.71
CA ARG A 151 -17.72 0.79 0.64
C ARG A 151 -18.84 1.54 1.36
N LYS A 152 -19.79 0.80 1.93
CA LYS A 152 -20.96 1.33 2.68
C LYS A 152 -20.89 0.99 4.17
N GLU A 153 -20.04 0.04 4.51
CA GLU A 153 -19.75 -0.44 5.85
C GLU A 153 -19.04 0.64 6.68
N PHE A 154 -18.90 0.43 7.99
CA PHE A 154 -18.21 1.39 8.86
C PHE A 154 -16.69 1.20 8.74
N CYS A 155 -15.98 2.23 8.28
CA CYS A 155 -14.53 2.19 8.14
C CYS A 155 -13.83 2.74 9.38
N TYR A 156 -13.03 1.89 10.04
CA TYR A 156 -12.24 2.21 11.23
C TYR A 156 -10.91 2.91 10.93
N ASN A 157 -10.56 3.10 9.65
CA ASN A 157 -9.38 3.88 9.29
C ASN A 157 -9.50 5.30 9.84
N GLY A 158 -8.49 5.82 10.51
CA GLY A 158 -8.52 7.03 11.36
C GLY A 158 -8.55 6.75 12.85
N LEU A 159 -9.00 5.55 13.26
CA LEU A 159 -8.91 5.05 14.64
C LEU A 159 -7.81 4.00 14.79
N TRP A 160 -7.78 2.99 13.91
CA TRP A 160 -6.77 1.93 13.92
C TRP A 160 -5.60 2.15 12.95
N GLY A 161 -5.70 3.17 12.10
CA GLY A 161 -4.70 3.50 11.11
C GLY A 161 -4.89 4.91 10.58
N GLY A 162 -4.00 5.36 9.70
CA GLY A 162 -4.10 6.68 9.11
C GLY A 162 -2.90 6.99 8.22
N CYS A 163 -2.90 8.18 7.64
CA CYS A 163 -1.81 8.69 6.83
C CYS A 163 -1.17 9.88 7.54
N ILE A 164 0.10 9.77 7.89
CA ILE A 164 0.93 10.89 8.34
C ILE A 164 1.70 11.44 7.15
N ASN A 165 1.60 12.74 6.91
CA ASN A 165 2.42 13.45 5.96
C ASN A 165 3.45 14.28 6.74
N LEU A 166 4.71 13.86 6.67
CA LEU A 166 5.82 14.48 7.40
C LEU A 166 6.20 15.87 6.87
N GLU A 167 5.96 16.17 5.59
CA GLU A 167 6.22 17.49 5.01
C GLU A 167 5.22 18.53 5.54
N THR A 168 3.95 18.14 5.61
CA THR A 168 2.87 19.01 6.11
C THR A 168 2.62 18.86 7.60
N GLU A 169 3.36 17.97 8.26
CA GLU A 169 3.26 17.69 9.69
C GLU A 169 1.84 17.32 10.16
N SER A 170 1.12 16.59 9.30
CA SER A 170 -0.31 16.36 9.50
C SER A 170 -0.70 14.88 9.40
N ILE A 171 -1.71 14.50 10.17
CA ILE A 171 -2.36 13.20 10.11
C ILE A 171 -3.74 13.33 9.47
N SER A 172 -4.13 12.36 8.66
CA SER A 172 -5.48 12.24 8.12
C SER A 172 -5.97 10.80 8.25
N GLN A 173 -7.29 10.63 8.38
CA GLN A 173 -7.88 9.30 8.48
C GLN A 173 -7.68 8.50 7.19
N CYS A 174 -7.77 9.17 6.04
CA CYS A 174 -7.60 8.57 4.71
C CYS A 174 -7.38 9.68 3.67
N TYR A 175 -7.11 9.28 2.43
CA TYR A 175 -6.91 10.19 1.31
C TYR A 175 -8.13 11.09 1.06
N GLY A 176 -7.88 12.39 1.01
CA GLY A 176 -8.88 13.40 0.72
C GLY A 176 -9.80 13.76 1.90
N LEU A 177 -9.50 13.30 3.11
CA LEU A 177 -10.13 13.75 4.34
C LEU A 177 -9.34 14.89 4.98
N SER A 178 -9.98 15.64 5.88
CA SER A 178 -9.37 16.81 6.51
C SER A 178 -8.19 16.40 7.38
N PRO A 179 -6.98 16.93 7.13
CA PRO A 179 -5.83 16.64 7.97
C PRO A 179 -5.85 17.46 9.28
N THR A 180 -5.20 16.93 10.31
CA THR A 180 -4.93 17.59 11.60
C THR A 180 -3.41 17.72 11.76
N ARG A 181 -2.90 18.91 12.08
CA ARG A 181 -1.47 19.11 12.36
C ARG A 181 -1.14 18.56 13.74
N ILE A 182 -0.18 17.63 13.82
CA ILE A 182 0.16 16.92 15.06
C ILE A 182 1.51 17.33 15.63
N PHE A 183 2.38 17.94 14.83
CA PHE A 183 3.69 18.40 15.30
C PHE A 183 3.67 19.83 15.86
N ASP A 184 2.57 20.58 15.69
CA ASP A 184 2.42 21.91 16.30
C ASP A 184 2.42 21.81 17.85
N ASN A 185 1.97 20.69 18.40
CA ASN A 185 2.08 20.36 19.83
C ASN A 185 2.28 18.84 20.01
N PRO A 186 3.53 18.33 19.92
CA PRO A 186 3.83 16.91 19.95
C PRO A 186 3.48 16.22 21.28
N SER A 187 3.31 16.98 22.36
CA SER A 187 2.91 16.45 23.67
C SER A 187 1.39 16.36 23.85
N SER A 188 0.60 16.86 22.90
CA SER A 188 -0.85 16.77 22.97
C SER A 188 -1.35 15.39 22.54
N THR A 189 -2.47 14.95 23.12
CA THR A 189 -3.12 13.71 22.72
C THR A 189 -3.68 13.86 21.31
N ILE A 190 -3.43 12.88 20.45
CA ILE A 190 -4.03 12.82 19.11
C ILE A 190 -5.49 12.38 19.24
N ASP A 191 -6.43 13.19 18.74
CA ASP A 191 -7.85 12.83 18.67
C ASP A 191 -8.10 11.89 17.47
N PHE A 192 -7.92 10.59 17.70
CA PHE A 192 -8.19 9.56 16.71
C PHE A 192 -9.69 9.43 16.46
N CYS A 193 -10.10 9.58 15.21
CA CYS A 193 -11.50 9.49 14.80
C CYS A 193 -11.60 8.65 13.52
N PRO A 194 -12.42 7.60 13.48
CA PRO A 194 -12.54 6.78 12.28
C PRO A 194 -13.26 7.54 11.17
N ALA A 195 -12.93 7.21 9.92
CA ALA A 195 -13.54 7.81 8.73
C ALA A 195 -15.06 7.57 8.69
N GLY A 196 -15.50 6.38 9.13
CA GLY A 196 -16.89 5.99 9.22
C GLY A 196 -17.52 5.68 7.87
N LYS A 197 -17.69 6.69 7.00
CA LYS A 197 -18.25 6.52 5.65
C LYS A 197 -17.23 6.91 4.59
N CYS A 198 -17.03 6.04 3.60
CA CYS A 198 -16.24 6.34 2.41
C CYS A 198 -17.14 6.92 1.31
N ASP A 199 -16.68 7.98 0.63
CA ASP A 199 -17.35 8.62 -0.49
C ASP A 199 -16.73 8.28 -1.86
N LYS A 200 -15.67 7.46 -1.86
CA LYS A 200 -14.92 7.11 -3.08
C LYS A 200 -15.61 5.98 -3.85
N ALA A 201 -15.39 5.98 -5.17
CA ALA A 201 -15.91 4.94 -6.08
C ALA A 201 -15.43 3.53 -5.69
N HIS A 202 -14.26 3.43 -5.06
CA HIS A 202 -13.75 2.23 -4.39
C HIS A 202 -12.66 2.65 -3.39
N CYS A 203 -12.20 1.72 -2.56
CA CYS A 203 -11.11 2.00 -1.62
C CYS A 203 -9.78 2.14 -2.36
N TYR A 204 -9.19 3.35 -2.39
CA TYR A 204 -7.95 3.65 -3.11
C TYR A 204 -6.79 2.71 -2.72
N ASN A 205 -6.59 2.49 -1.42
CA ASN A 205 -5.61 1.53 -0.91
C ASN A 205 -6.30 0.29 -0.35
N GLY A 206 -7.34 -0.20 -1.04
CA GLY A 206 -8.14 -1.30 -0.54
C GLY A 206 -7.33 -2.58 -0.28
N HIS A 207 -6.30 -2.84 -1.08
CA HIS A 207 -5.35 -3.92 -0.86
C HIS A 207 -4.56 -3.80 0.45
N SER A 208 -4.39 -2.61 1.02
CA SER A 208 -3.76 -2.46 2.34
C SER A 208 -4.85 -2.37 3.41
N TRP A 209 -5.70 -1.35 3.35
CA TRP A 209 -6.68 -1.08 4.41
C TRP A 209 -7.68 -2.21 4.64
N LEU A 210 -8.22 -2.82 3.58
CA LEU A 210 -9.23 -3.86 3.77
C LEU A 210 -8.60 -5.19 4.21
N ALA A 211 -7.37 -5.47 3.79
CA ALA A 211 -6.67 -6.69 4.21
C ALA A 211 -6.13 -6.62 5.63
N LEU A 212 -5.73 -5.42 6.07
CA LEU A 212 -5.45 -5.10 7.47
C LEU A 212 -6.70 -5.10 8.36
N GLY A 213 -7.92 -5.24 7.80
CA GLY A 213 -9.14 -5.37 8.57
C GLY A 213 -9.78 -4.06 9.02
N MET A 214 -9.56 -2.95 8.31
CA MET A 214 -10.19 -1.65 8.65
C MET A 214 -11.72 -1.64 8.57
N ILE A 215 -12.32 -2.69 7.99
CA ILE A 215 -13.76 -2.93 7.96
C ILE A 215 -13.97 -4.38 8.39
N PRO A 216 -14.25 -4.64 9.69
CA PRO A 216 -14.38 -6.00 10.24
C PRO A 216 -15.46 -6.84 9.56
N GLU A 217 -16.50 -6.20 9.01
CA GLU A 217 -17.61 -6.89 8.36
C GLU A 217 -17.23 -7.50 6.98
N LEU A 218 -16.03 -7.20 6.46
CA LEU A 218 -15.57 -7.73 5.17
C LEU A 218 -14.68 -8.97 5.33
N VAL A 219 -15.02 -10.02 4.60
CA VAL A 219 -14.13 -11.18 4.41
C VAL A 219 -13.07 -10.85 3.37
N THR A 220 -11.83 -10.66 3.84
CA THR A 220 -10.68 -10.26 3.02
C THR A 220 -9.48 -11.19 3.25
N PRO A 221 -8.60 -11.35 2.24
CA PRO A 221 -7.27 -11.92 2.48
C PRO A 221 -6.52 -11.15 3.57
N THR A 222 -5.49 -11.76 4.13
CA THR A 222 -4.52 -11.09 4.99
C THR A 222 -3.63 -10.18 4.15
N TYR A 223 -2.90 -9.26 4.79
CA TYR A 223 -1.94 -8.44 4.05
C TYR A 223 -0.76 -9.28 3.56
N LEU A 224 -0.40 -10.35 4.29
CA LEU A 224 0.59 -11.34 3.88
C LEU A 224 0.28 -11.98 2.53
N ASP A 225 -0.98 -12.37 2.29
CA ASP A 225 -1.40 -13.07 1.06
C ASP A 225 -1.05 -12.29 -0.21
N MET A 226 -0.94 -10.96 -0.13
CA MET A 226 -0.63 -10.06 -1.25
C MET A 226 0.82 -9.61 -1.29
N ARG A 227 1.67 -10.11 -0.41
CA ARG A 227 3.06 -9.67 -0.25
C ARG A 227 4.02 -10.81 -0.46
N ASP A 228 3.69 -11.98 0.08
CA ASP A 228 4.55 -13.15 0.01
C ASP A 228 4.49 -13.84 -1.36
N ARG A 229 5.57 -14.56 -1.66
CA ARG A 229 5.66 -15.54 -2.74
C ARG A 229 6.46 -16.71 -2.23
N VAL A 230 6.07 -17.90 -2.67
CA VAL A 230 6.85 -19.12 -2.48
C VAL A 230 7.58 -19.41 -3.78
N THR A 231 8.90 -19.50 -3.71
CA THR A 231 9.74 -19.89 -4.84
C THR A 231 9.62 -21.39 -5.11
N ALA A 232 10.08 -21.84 -6.28
CA ALA A 232 10.00 -23.26 -6.66
C ALA A 232 10.73 -24.21 -5.69
N ASP A 233 11.75 -23.72 -4.98
CA ASP A 233 12.49 -24.44 -3.93
C ASP A 233 11.89 -24.28 -2.52
N GLY A 234 10.70 -23.69 -2.39
CA GLY A 234 9.96 -23.57 -1.14
C GLY A 234 10.35 -22.41 -0.24
N ARG A 235 11.23 -21.50 -0.70
CA ARG A 235 11.61 -20.30 0.06
C ARG A 235 10.53 -19.24 -0.04
N HIS A 236 10.33 -18.49 1.05
CA HIS A 236 9.39 -17.37 1.11
C HIS A 236 10.12 -16.04 0.87
N TRP A 237 9.47 -15.09 0.20
CA TRP A 237 9.98 -13.72 0.07
C TRP A 237 9.86 -12.92 1.37
N VAL A 238 8.88 -13.29 2.21
CA VAL A 238 8.65 -12.68 3.51
C VAL A 238 9.18 -13.61 4.61
N GLY A 239 10.02 -13.09 5.50
CA GLY A 239 10.58 -13.82 6.64
C GLY A 239 9.53 -14.11 7.71
N GLU A 240 9.76 -15.15 8.53
CA GLU A 240 8.75 -15.74 9.40
C GLU A 240 8.10 -14.76 10.39
N GLU A 241 8.89 -13.93 11.08
CA GLU A 241 8.36 -12.93 12.02
C GLU A 241 7.46 -11.90 11.31
N MET A 242 7.87 -11.44 10.13
CA MET A 242 7.06 -10.56 9.29
C MET A 242 5.80 -11.29 8.77
N ARG A 243 5.88 -12.58 8.46
CA ARG A 243 4.70 -13.38 8.06
C ARG A 243 3.68 -13.44 9.18
N GLN A 244 4.12 -13.77 10.39
CA GLN A 244 3.26 -13.81 11.57
C GLN A 244 2.58 -12.45 11.81
N PHE A 245 3.32 -11.34 11.66
CA PHE A 245 2.74 -10.00 11.77
C PHE A 245 1.72 -9.69 10.66
N LEU A 246 2.08 -9.86 9.38
CA LEU A 246 1.22 -9.50 8.24
C LEU A 246 0.01 -10.45 8.04
N SER A 247 0.01 -11.61 8.71
CA SER A 247 -1.12 -12.54 8.73
C SER A 247 -2.27 -12.08 9.64
N GLN A 248 -2.02 -11.13 10.54
CA GLN A 248 -3.01 -10.62 11.50
C GLN A 248 -3.88 -9.52 10.89
N LYS A 249 -5.02 -9.24 11.54
CA LYS A 249 -5.88 -8.09 11.22
C LYS A 249 -5.99 -7.17 12.43
N LEU A 250 -6.16 -5.88 12.17
CA LEU A 250 -6.39 -4.88 13.22
C LEU A 250 -7.72 -5.12 13.93
N ALA A 251 -8.74 -5.61 13.21
CA ALA A 251 -10.04 -5.95 13.78
C ALA A 251 -9.99 -7.02 14.86
N ASP A 252 -8.98 -7.91 14.83
CA ASP A 252 -8.81 -8.99 15.80
C ASP A 252 -8.03 -8.52 17.04
N ASN A 253 -7.32 -7.40 16.92
CA ASN A 253 -6.41 -6.85 17.93
C ASN A 253 -6.89 -5.51 18.51
N ASN A 254 -8.07 -5.04 18.13
CA ASN A 254 -8.63 -3.77 18.59
C ASN A 254 -10.12 -3.90 18.93
N GLU A 255 -10.58 -3.09 19.88
CA GLU A 255 -11.98 -3.04 20.26
C GLU A 255 -12.85 -2.38 19.18
N GLN A 256 -13.99 -2.98 18.90
CA GLN A 256 -14.97 -2.46 17.97
C GLN A 256 -15.97 -1.54 18.68
N LEU A 257 -16.14 -0.34 18.13
CA LEU A 257 -17.18 0.61 18.53
C LEU A 257 -18.59 0.02 18.50
N THR A 258 -19.46 0.50 19.39
CA THR A 258 -20.88 0.12 19.38
C THR A 258 -21.61 0.72 18.17
N GLU A 259 -22.75 0.14 17.79
CA GLU A 259 -23.57 0.70 16.69
C GLU A 259 -24.06 2.14 16.97
N ARG A 260 -24.23 2.49 18.25
CA ARG A 260 -24.56 3.86 18.65
C ARG A 260 -23.42 4.81 18.32
N ASP A 261 -22.19 4.45 18.68
CA ASP A 261 -21.00 5.27 18.42
C ASP A 261 -20.74 5.41 16.92
N LYS A 262 -20.82 4.29 16.18
CA LYS A 262 -20.71 4.28 14.72
C LYS A 262 -21.71 5.26 14.08
N ARG A 263 -22.96 5.30 14.56
CA ARG A 263 -23.99 6.22 14.06
C ARG A 263 -23.66 7.68 14.38
N GLN A 264 -23.22 7.98 15.60
CA GLN A 264 -22.85 9.33 16.00
C GLN A 264 -21.68 9.87 15.17
N ILE A 265 -20.65 9.05 14.96
CA ILE A 265 -19.48 9.43 14.18
C ILE A 265 -19.83 9.68 12.71
N ARG A 266 -20.67 8.84 12.10
CA ARG A 266 -21.15 9.07 10.73
C ARG A 266 -21.82 10.43 10.57
N ILE A 267 -22.61 10.85 11.56
CA ILE A 267 -23.27 12.17 11.56
C ILE A 267 -22.20 13.28 11.69
N LYS A 268 -21.34 13.20 12.71
CA LYS A 268 -20.26 14.18 12.96
C LYS A 268 -19.38 14.38 11.73
N ASN A 269 -18.89 13.30 11.13
CA ASN A 269 -17.99 13.35 9.98
C ASN A 269 -18.69 13.85 8.71
N SER A 270 -19.98 13.58 8.53
CA SER A 270 -20.73 14.09 7.37
C SER A 270 -20.76 15.62 7.37
N PHE A 271 -20.96 16.25 8.54
CA PHE A 271 -20.90 17.72 8.67
C PHE A 271 -19.49 18.27 8.43
N ASN A 272 -18.48 17.68 9.07
CA ASN A 272 -17.09 18.14 8.95
C ASN A 272 -16.57 18.06 7.51
N ASN A 273 -16.85 16.96 6.82
CA ASN A 273 -16.41 16.75 5.44
C ASN A 273 -17.12 17.70 4.46
N ALA A 274 -18.41 17.97 4.66
CA ALA A 274 -19.14 18.95 3.86
C ALA A 274 -18.56 20.37 4.02
N PHE A 275 -18.26 20.77 5.26
CA PHE A 275 -17.64 22.06 5.56
C PHE A 275 -16.23 22.18 4.94
N TYR A 276 -15.41 21.14 5.07
CA TYR A 276 -14.07 21.12 4.46
C TYR A 276 -14.13 21.18 2.93
N SER A 277 -15.03 20.43 2.29
CA SER A 277 -15.23 20.46 0.84
C SER A 277 -15.65 21.84 0.35
N LEU A 278 -16.54 22.52 1.08
CA LEU A 278 -16.95 23.90 0.77
C LEU A 278 -15.76 24.86 0.84
N LYS A 279 -14.96 24.79 1.91
CA LYS A 279 -13.76 25.63 2.09
C LYS A 279 -12.76 25.43 0.94
N LYS A 280 -12.55 24.19 0.50
CA LYS A 280 -11.67 23.85 -0.62
C LYS A 280 -12.18 24.41 -1.95
N SER A 281 -13.49 24.33 -2.20
CA SER A 281 -14.11 24.91 -3.39
C SER A 281 -13.98 26.43 -3.42
N ILE A 282 -14.20 27.10 -2.29
CA ILE A 282 -14.02 28.56 -2.15
C ILE A 282 -12.56 28.94 -2.41
N TYR A 283 -11.60 28.26 -1.79
CA TYR A 283 -10.18 28.51 -1.99
C TYR A 283 -9.77 28.38 -3.47
N ARG A 284 -10.23 27.32 -4.15
CA ARG A 284 -9.99 27.12 -5.60
C ARG A 284 -10.61 28.20 -6.47
N LEU A 285 -11.74 28.77 -6.07
CA LEU A 285 -12.37 29.87 -6.79
C LEU A 285 -11.59 31.19 -6.63
N ILE A 286 -11.10 31.46 -5.42
CA ILE A 286 -10.31 32.66 -5.11
C ILE A 286 -8.94 32.61 -5.82
N HIS A 287 -8.29 31.46 -5.83
CA HIS A 287 -6.96 31.28 -6.43
C HIS A 287 -7.00 30.73 -7.87
N ARG A 288 -8.15 30.83 -8.55
CA ARG A 288 -8.29 30.38 -9.95
C ARG A 288 -7.66 31.32 -10.99
N TRP A 289 -7.11 32.44 -10.53
CA TRP A 289 -6.56 33.54 -11.33
C TRP A 289 -5.13 33.96 -10.91
N GLN A 290 -4.38 33.04 -10.31
CA GLN A 290 -2.92 33.13 -10.09
C GLN A 290 -2.26 31.95 -10.79
#